data_AF-A0A970APV1-F1
#
_entry.id   AF-A0A970APV1-F1
#
_cell.length_a   1.000
_cell.length_b   1.000
_cell.length_c   1.000
_cell.angle_alpha   90.00
_cell.angle_beta   90.00
_cell.angle_gamma   90.00
#
_symmetry.space_group_name_H-M   'P 1'
#
loop_
_entity.id
_entity.type
_entity.pdbx_description
1 polymer ?
#
loop_
_entity_poly.entity_id
_entity_poly.type
_entity_poly.pdbx_seq_one_letter_code
_entity_poly.pdbx_strand_id
1 'polypeptide(L)'
;MPKLKSRKAAAKRFRATGTGKIVRRKAFKNHILEKKTTAKKRNLSKAVIVNDRDADNCTRYASVFVILNIRKLLQNFEKLNY
;
A
#
# COMPACT_ATOMS: atom_id res chain seq x y z
N MET A 1 29.01 6.83 -0.31
CA MET A 1 27.85 6.37 0.49
C MET A 1 26.69 6.01 -0.45
N PRO A 2 26.28 4.73 -0.53
CA PRO A 2 25.16 4.34 -1.39
C PRO A 2 23.83 4.82 -0.79
N LYS A 3 23.12 5.70 -1.50
CA LYS A 3 21.80 6.23 -1.10
C LYS A 3 20.70 5.25 -1.49
N LEU A 4 19.82 4.89 -0.55
CA LEU A 4 18.66 4.05 -0.81
C LEU A 4 17.73 4.73 -1.84
N LYS A 5 17.59 4.11 -3.02
CA LYS A 5 16.70 4.60 -4.08
C LYS A 5 15.31 3.95 -3.95
N SER A 6 14.27 4.76 -4.11
CA SER A 6 12.90 4.25 -4.14
C SER A 6 12.60 3.55 -5.46
N ARG A 7 11.96 2.38 -5.40
CA ARG A 7 11.50 1.67 -6.60
C ARG A 7 10.24 2.33 -7.11
N LYS A 8 10.39 3.26 -8.07
CA LYS A 8 9.29 4.06 -8.63
C LYS A 8 8.12 3.23 -9.15
N ALA A 9 8.39 2.03 -9.67
CA ALA A 9 7.36 1.09 -10.13
C ALA A 9 6.43 0.59 -9.01
N ALA A 10 6.92 0.47 -7.78
CA ALA A 10 6.13 0.07 -6.62
C ALA A 10 5.35 1.27 -6.05
N ALA A 11 6.00 2.43 -5.96
CA ALA A 11 5.37 3.67 -5.50
C ALA A 11 4.17 4.10 -6.38
N LYS A 12 4.16 3.78 -7.68
CA LYS A 12 3.02 4.02 -8.57
C LYS A 12 1.82 3.10 -8.30
N ARG A 13 2.02 1.94 -7.65
CA ARG A 13 1.01 0.87 -7.51
C ARG A 13 0.43 0.76 -6.10
N PHE A 14 1.23 1.05 -5.09
CA PHE A 14 0.88 0.91 -3.68
C PHE A 14 0.87 2.26 -2.99
N ARG A 15 -0.12 2.51 -2.15
CA ARG A 15 -0.20 3.71 -1.31
C ARG A 15 -0.54 3.31 0.13
N ALA A 16 -0.04 4.06 1.10
CA ALA A 16 -0.41 3.91 2.50
C ALA A 16 -1.70 4.69 2.80
N THR A 17 -2.52 4.18 3.70
CA THR A 17 -3.60 4.93 4.36
C THR A 17 -3.04 5.70 5.55
N GLY A 18 -3.80 6.67 6.09
CA GLY A 18 -3.40 7.40 7.31
C GLY A 18 -3.18 6.49 8.53
N THR A 19 -3.78 5.31 8.52
CA THR A 19 -3.62 4.24 9.54
C THR A 19 -2.44 3.30 9.27
N GLY A 20 -1.66 3.49 8.21
CA GLY A 20 -0.46 2.70 7.91
C GLY A 20 -0.71 1.41 7.12
N LYS A 21 -1.96 1.10 6.76
CA LYS A 21 -2.27 -0.05 5.90
C LYS A 21 -1.96 0.28 4.45
N ILE A 22 -1.43 -0.70 3.70
CA ILE A 22 -1.15 -0.53 2.27
C ILE A 22 -2.35 -0.97 1.45
N VAL A 23 -2.78 -0.10 0.53
CA VAL A 23 -3.87 -0.39 -0.40
C VAL A 23 -3.38 -0.47 -1.84
N ARG A 24 -4.08 -1.31 -2.62
CA ARG A 24 -3.86 -1.51 -4.04
C ARG A 24 -5.17 -1.54 -4.82
N ARG A 25 -5.08 -1.37 -6.14
CA ARG A 25 -6.19 -1.70 -7.06
C ARG A 25 -6.23 -3.20 -7.32
N LYS A 26 -7.42 -3.74 -7.60
CA LYS A 26 -7.57 -5.12 -8.09
C LYS A 26 -7.18 -5.20 -9.57
N ALA A 27 -6.61 -6.33 -9.96
CA ALA A 27 -6.23 -6.59 -11.34
C ALA A 27 -7.45 -6.92 -12.22
N PHE A 28 -7.23 -7.06 -13.53
CA PHE A 28 -8.21 -7.58 -14.50
C PHE A 28 -9.39 -6.65 -14.86
N LYS A 29 -9.25 -5.33 -14.72
CA LYS A 29 -10.28 -4.35 -15.14
C LYS A 29 -9.84 -3.43 -16.30
N ASN A 30 -8.99 -3.92 -17.20
CA ASN A 30 -8.47 -3.13 -18.33
C ASN A 30 -9.15 -3.46 -19.66
N HIS A 31 -9.22 -4.75 -20.03
CA HIS A 31 -9.82 -5.22 -21.29
C HIS A 31 -10.79 -6.38 -21.03
N ILE A 32 -11.60 -6.68 -22.05
CA ILE A 32 -12.62 -7.74 -22.04
C ILE A 32 -13.62 -7.53 -20.88
N LEU A 33 -14.27 -6.38 -20.90
CA LEU A 33 -15.25 -5.96 -19.89
C LEU A 33 -16.69 -6.32 -20.26
N GLU A 34 -16.94 -6.59 -21.54
CA GLU A 34 -18.24 -7.00 -22.08
C GLU A 34 -18.69 -8.33 -21.49
N LYS A 35 -17.82 -9.36 -21.55
CA LYS A 35 -18.12 -10.69 -20.97
C LYS A 35 -18.12 -10.74 -19.43
N LYS A 36 -17.78 -9.64 -18.76
CA LYS A 36 -17.75 -9.59 -17.29
C LYS A 36 -19.07 -9.05 -16.78
N THR A 37 -19.70 -9.79 -15.86
CA THR A 37 -20.91 -9.34 -15.17
C THR A 37 -20.69 -8.00 -14.47
N THR A 38 -21.75 -7.22 -14.33
CA THR A 38 -21.75 -5.92 -13.62
C THR A 38 -21.25 -6.06 -12.19
N ALA A 39 -21.67 -7.12 -11.48
CA ALA A 39 -21.21 -7.45 -10.14
C ALA A 39 -19.68 -7.65 -10.07
N LYS A 40 -19.11 -8.40 -11.03
CA LYS A 40 -17.65 -8.60 -11.11
C LYS A 40 -16.92 -7.28 -11.36
N LYS A 41 -17.41 -6.45 -12.30
CA LYS A 41 -16.83 -5.13 -12.60
C LYS A 41 -16.85 -4.20 -11.37
N ARG A 42 -17.95 -4.19 -10.61
CA ARG A 42 -18.07 -3.42 -9.37
C ARG A 42 -17.07 -3.90 -8.32
N ASN A 43 -16.95 -5.22 -8.12
CA ASN A 43 -16.01 -5.79 -7.17
C ASN A 43 -14.55 -5.48 -7.52
N LEU A 44 -14.20 -5.46 -8.81
CA LEU A 44 -12.85 -5.11 -9.30
C LEU A 44 -12.51 -3.61 -9.19
N SER A 45 -13.52 -2.74 -9.03
CA SER A 45 -13.32 -1.29 -8.93
C SER A 45 -12.86 -0.84 -7.54
N LYS A 46 -13.20 -1.61 -6.51
CA LYS A 46 -12.88 -1.28 -5.11
C LYS A 46 -11.37 -1.47 -4.83
N ALA A 47 -10.78 -0.51 -4.13
CA ALA A 47 -9.45 -0.66 -3.56
C ALA A 47 -9.48 -1.66 -2.41
N VAL A 48 -8.40 -2.43 -2.24
CA VAL A 48 -8.29 -3.45 -1.18
C VAL A 48 -6.93 -3.35 -0.52
N ILE A 49 -6.91 -3.75 0.74
CA ILE A 49 -5.71 -3.90 1.55
C ILE A 49 -4.86 -5.04 0.97
N VAL A 50 -3.54 -4.88 0.99
CA VAL A 50 -2.60 -5.92 0.58
C VAL A 50 -2.67 -7.08 1.57
N ASN A 51 -2.41 -8.31 1.13
CA ASN A 51 -2.35 -9.46 2.02
C ASN A 51 -1.16 -9.29 2.99
N ASP A 52 -1.34 -9.67 4.25
CA ASP A 52 -0.32 -9.51 5.29
C ASP A 52 1.03 -10.12 4.91
N ARG A 53 1.03 -11.24 4.17
CA ARG A 53 2.25 -11.91 3.70
C ARG A 53 3.10 -11.04 2.76
N ASP A 54 2.47 -10.15 2.00
CA ASP A 54 3.13 -9.29 1.01
C ASP A 54 3.39 -7.87 1.53
N ALA A 55 2.89 -7.55 2.73
CA ALA A 55 2.92 -6.20 3.28
C ALA A 55 4.36 -5.69 3.45
N ASP A 56 5.26 -6.51 3.99
CA ASP A 56 6.66 -6.14 4.24
C ASP A 56 7.42 -5.82 2.94
N ASN A 57 7.18 -6.64 1.91
CA ASN A 57 7.79 -6.45 0.61
C ASN A 57 7.28 -5.16 -0.06
N CYS A 58 5.97 -4.91 0.01
CA CYS A 58 5.38 -3.68 -0.53
C CYS A 58 5.92 -2.42 0.17
N THR A 59 6.08 -2.50 1.49
CA THR A 59 6.59 -1.42 2.35
C THR A 59 8.04 -1.06 2.01
N ARG A 60 8.94 -2.04 1.86
CA ARG A 60 10.37 -1.78 1.52
C ARG A 60 10.54 -1.00 0.21
N TYR A 61 9.64 -1.18 -0.75
CA TYR A 61 9.76 -0.58 -2.08
C TYR A 61 8.93 0.69 -2.27
N ALA A 62 7.85 0.86 -1.51
CA ALA A 62 6.96 2.01 -1.58
C ALA A 62 7.47 3.15 -0.70
N SER A 63 8.43 3.91 -1.23
CA SER A 63 8.90 5.21 -0.68
C SER A 63 9.30 5.23 0.80
N VAL A 64 10.59 5.37 1.07
CA VAL A 64 11.18 5.62 2.41
C VAL A 64 10.49 6.77 3.18
N PHE A 65 9.83 7.69 2.48
CA PHE A 65 9.26 8.91 3.03
C PHE A 65 7.91 8.77 3.75
N VAL A 66 7.16 7.67 3.54
CA VAL A 66 5.80 7.53 4.11
C VAL A 66 5.77 6.64 5.37
N ILE A 67 6.76 5.76 5.54
CA ILE A 67 6.83 4.79 6.65
C ILE A 67 7.36 5.42 7.95
N LEU A 68 7.95 6.61 7.87
CA LEU A 68 8.52 7.32 9.03
C LEU A 68 7.47 7.97 9.94
N ASN A 69 6.20 8.11 9.52
CA ASN A 69 5.24 8.91 10.30
C ASN A 69 4.48 8.13 11.39
N ILE A 70 4.32 6.80 11.25
CA ILE A 70 3.57 6.00 12.26
C ILE A 70 4.50 5.33 13.27
N ARG A 71 5.69 4.88 12.86
CA ARG A 71 6.69 4.30 13.78
C ARG A 71 7.23 5.32 14.79
N LYS A 72 7.29 6.60 14.39
CA LYS A 72 7.72 7.72 15.24
C LYS A 72 6.63 8.13 16.24
N LEU A 73 5.35 8.00 15.90
CA LEU A 73 4.22 8.28 16.80
C LEU A 73 4.06 7.21 17.90
N LEU A 74 4.25 5.92 17.57
CA LEU A 74 4.19 4.84 18.56
C LEU A 74 5.38 4.85 19.53
N GLN A 75 6.60 5.14 19.05
CA GLN A 75 7.77 5.33 19.93
C GLN A 75 7.66 6.59 20.82
N ASN A 76 6.87 7.59 20.44
CA ASN A 76 6.66 8.78 21.26
C ASN A 76 5.59 8.57 22.35
N PHE A 77 4.63 7.66 22.14
CA PHE A 77 3.60 7.34 23.14
C PHE A 77 4.13 6.42 24.26
N GLU A 78 5.06 5.52 23.96
CA GLU A 78 5.71 4.67 24.97
C GLU A 78 6.73 5.43 25.84
N LYS A 79 7.26 6.56 25.36
CA LYS A 79 8.22 7.41 26.09
C LYS A 79 7.59 8.44 27.04
N LEU A 80 6.26 8.56 27.04
CA LEU A 80 5.52 9.47 27.93
C LEU A 80 4.93 8.76 29.17
N ASN A 81 5.16 7.45 29.32
CA ASN A 81 4.69 6.64 30.45
C ASN A 81 5.84 6.09 31.32
N TYR A 82 6.98 6.79 31.34
CA TYR A 82 8.07 6.63 32.31
C TYR A 82 8.48 8.00 32.83
#